data_AF-A0A2H5X9W8-F1
#
_entry.id   AF-A0A2H5X9W8-F1
#
_cell.length_a   1.000
_cell.length_b   1.000
_cell.length_c   1.000
_cell.angle_alpha   90.00
_cell.angle_beta   90.00
_cell.angle_gamma   90.00
#
_symmetry.space_group_name_H-M   'P 1'
#
loop_
_entity.id
_entity.type
_entity.pdbx_description
1 polymer ?
#
loop_
_entity_poly.entity_id
_entity_poly.type
_entity_poly.pdbx_seq_one_letter_code
_entity_poly.pdbx_strand_id
1 'polypeptide(L)'
;MTRLSRRDALKLAGMSAALGGAGLLGWQWVRDHTTGQAAAADDLLQVQVKQVYNDPVGARVVILAPDKGDKILRVWIGEAEALAIAAVLNGVSFPRPMTHDLLYTAIQALGGQVERVVITDLRDNTFYATLTLRTEKGLKEIDARPSDSIALALRAKAPIFLTPKVQAVMEPMTEGEPLPTAPSRRQQRGVRA
;
A
#
# COMPACT_ATOMS: atom_id res chain seq x y z
N MET A 1 11.76 60.02 -38.67
CA MET A 1 11.24 58.64 -38.70
C MET A 1 11.88 57.91 -39.88
N THR A 2 12.54 56.77 -39.81
CA THR A 2 13.14 55.94 -38.75
C THR A 2 14.11 55.01 -39.51
N ARG A 3 15.37 54.87 -39.10
CA ARG A 3 16.31 53.91 -39.72
C ARG A 3 16.01 52.51 -39.19
N LEU A 4 15.93 51.51 -40.07
CA LEU A 4 15.88 50.09 -39.71
C LEU A 4 17.06 49.36 -40.38
N SER A 5 17.90 48.77 -39.53
CA SER A 5 19.04 47.92 -39.89
C SER A 5 18.67 46.45 -39.65
N ARG A 6 19.14 45.59 -40.55
CA ARG A 6 18.91 44.14 -40.60
C ARG A 6 19.66 43.39 -39.50
N ARG A 7 18.98 42.49 -38.77
CA ARG A 7 19.41 41.12 -38.43
C ARG A 7 18.45 40.43 -37.44
N ASP A 8 18.26 39.13 -37.69
CA ASP A 8 17.96 38.05 -36.75
C ASP A 8 16.52 37.70 -36.33
N ALA A 9 16.05 36.61 -36.94
CA ALA A 9 15.68 35.34 -36.29
C ALA A 9 14.26 35.15 -35.72
N LEU A 10 13.55 34.25 -36.41
CA LEU A 10 12.67 33.17 -35.92
C LEU A 10 11.78 33.43 -34.71
N LYS A 11 10.46 33.38 -34.94
CA LYS A 11 9.48 32.70 -34.07
C LYS A 11 8.10 32.62 -34.76
N LEU A 12 7.40 31.52 -34.48
CA LEU A 12 5.95 31.30 -34.59
C LEU A 12 5.37 30.90 -35.96
N ALA A 13 5.33 29.58 -36.20
CA ALA A 13 4.13 28.90 -36.66
C ALA A 13 3.64 28.05 -35.47
N GLY A 14 2.39 28.03 -35.05
CA GLY A 14 1.16 28.26 -35.79
C GLY A 14 0.34 26.97 -35.76
N MET A 15 -0.42 26.80 -34.66
CA MET A 15 -1.76 26.18 -34.56
C MET A 15 -2.02 24.82 -35.24
N SER A 16 -2.51 23.84 -34.46
CA SER A 16 -3.95 23.50 -34.49
C SER A 16 -4.32 22.46 -33.42
N ALA A 17 -5.24 22.88 -32.56
CA ALA A 17 -6.05 22.01 -31.73
C ALA A 17 -7.15 21.37 -32.60
N ALA A 18 -7.42 20.08 -32.39
CA ALA A 18 -8.71 19.47 -32.72
C ALA A 18 -9.18 18.70 -31.49
N LEU A 19 -10.18 19.28 -30.83
CA LEU A 19 -10.93 18.72 -29.71
C LEU A 19 -12.00 17.76 -30.24
N GLY A 20 -12.13 16.63 -29.55
CA GLY A 20 -13.33 15.80 -29.49
C GLY A 20 -13.01 14.67 -28.50
N GLY A 21 -13.53 14.60 -27.27
CA GLY A 21 -14.72 15.21 -26.71
C GLY A 21 -15.54 14.12 -26.02
N ALA A 22 -14.96 13.43 -25.02
CA ALA A 22 -15.67 12.60 -24.04
C ALA A 22 -14.71 12.22 -22.90
N GLY A 23 -14.95 12.74 -21.69
CA GLY A 23 -14.36 12.21 -20.45
C GLY A 23 -13.18 12.96 -19.81
N LEU A 24 -13.11 14.29 -19.90
CA LEU A 24 -12.07 15.15 -19.28
C LEU A 24 -12.16 15.29 -17.73
N LEU A 25 -12.71 14.31 -17.00
CA LEU A 25 -12.72 14.32 -15.53
C LEU A 25 -11.92 13.18 -14.89
N GLY A 26 -11.37 12.24 -15.68
CA GLY A 26 -10.67 11.07 -15.14
C GLY A 26 -9.13 11.13 -15.12
N TRP A 27 -8.52 12.12 -15.77
CA TRP A 27 -7.07 12.14 -16.05
C TRP A 27 -6.31 13.22 -15.26
N GLN A 28 -7.02 14.00 -14.44
CA GLN A 28 -6.43 15.03 -13.58
C GLN A 28 -6.05 14.50 -12.18
N TRP A 29 -6.46 13.28 -11.81
CA TRP A 29 -6.16 12.68 -10.50
C TRP A 29 -4.79 11.96 -10.43
N VAL A 30 -4.11 11.78 -11.56
CA VAL A 30 -2.82 11.07 -11.65
C VAL A 30 -1.61 12.00 -11.48
N ARG A 31 -1.82 13.30 -11.24
CA ARG A 31 -0.75 14.24 -10.90
C ARG A 31 -1.23 15.18 -9.80
N ASP A 32 -0.79 14.88 -8.58
CA ASP A 32 -0.38 15.81 -7.52
C ASP A 32 -0.56 15.18 -6.13
N HIS A 33 0.30 14.21 -5.81
CA HIS A 33 0.53 13.76 -4.42
C HIS A 33 2.03 13.73 -4.06
N THR A 34 2.89 14.40 -4.83
CA THR A 34 4.32 14.56 -4.52
C THR A 34 4.60 15.83 -3.71
N THR A 35 3.87 16.02 -2.61
CA THR A 35 4.26 17.02 -1.59
C THR A 35 3.88 16.55 -0.19
N GLY A 36 4.10 15.27 0.10
CA GLY A 36 4.51 14.85 1.43
C GLY A 36 6.04 14.85 1.44
N GLN A 37 6.67 15.57 2.36
CA GLN A 37 8.09 15.32 2.68
C GLN A 37 8.25 13.81 2.82
N ALA A 38 9.02 13.19 1.91
CA ALA A 38 9.48 11.84 2.12
C ALA A 38 10.22 11.88 3.46
N ALA A 39 9.65 11.25 4.49
CA ALA A 39 10.34 11.09 5.75
C ALA A 39 11.74 10.55 5.41
N ALA A 40 12.78 11.15 5.98
CA ALA A 40 14.14 10.67 5.78
C ALA A 40 14.14 9.16 6.05
N ALA A 41 14.82 8.38 5.19
CA ALA A 41 14.78 6.92 5.28
C ALA A 41 15.16 6.39 6.66
N ASP A 42 15.94 7.18 7.42
CA ASP A 42 16.43 6.86 8.76
C ASP A 42 15.36 6.91 9.86
N ASP A 43 14.20 7.54 9.62
CA ASP A 43 13.13 7.67 10.62
C ASP A 43 12.01 6.61 10.47
N LEU A 44 12.14 5.71 9.49
CA LEU A 44 11.13 4.69 9.21
C LEU A 44 11.30 3.47 10.12
N LEU A 45 10.25 3.10 10.83
CA LEU A 45 10.23 1.89 11.65
C LEU A 45 9.78 0.70 10.80
N GLN A 46 10.64 -0.29 10.64
CA GLN A 46 10.26 -1.56 10.02
C GLN A 46 9.38 -2.38 10.96
N VAL A 47 8.30 -2.94 10.42
CA VAL A 47 7.33 -3.77 11.15
C VAL A 47 7.02 -5.05 10.39
N GLN A 48 6.51 -6.03 11.13
CA GLN A 48 6.02 -7.29 10.60
C GLN A 48 4.55 -7.48 10.97
N VAL A 49 3.83 -8.19 10.11
CA VAL A 49 2.49 -8.67 10.44
C VAL A 49 2.60 -9.82 11.42
N LYS A 50 2.18 -9.59 12.67
CA LYS A 50 2.19 -10.63 13.71
C LYS A 50 0.97 -11.52 13.61
N GLN A 51 -0.20 -10.92 13.32
CA GLN A 51 -1.46 -11.64 13.31
C GLN A 51 -2.55 -10.90 12.54
N VAL A 52 -3.52 -11.67 12.03
CA VAL A 52 -4.86 -11.20 11.67
C VAL A 52 -5.85 -11.89 12.59
N TYR A 53 -6.74 -11.14 13.24
CA TYR A 53 -7.74 -11.71 14.13
C TYR A 53 -9.11 -11.06 13.98
N ASN A 54 -10.10 -11.75 14.53
CA ASN A 54 -11.49 -11.29 14.57
C ASN A 54 -11.75 -10.75 15.97
N ASP A 55 -12.07 -9.47 16.06
CA ASP A 55 -12.46 -8.90 17.35
C ASP A 55 -13.83 -9.45 17.79
N PRO A 56 -14.15 -9.43 19.10
CA PRO A 56 -15.44 -9.86 19.65
C PRO A 56 -16.70 -9.31 18.94
N VAL A 57 -16.65 -8.10 18.37
CA VAL A 57 -17.77 -7.49 17.61
C VAL A 57 -17.75 -7.84 16.12
N GLY A 58 -16.84 -8.70 15.70
CA GLY A 58 -16.76 -9.26 14.34
C GLY A 58 -15.89 -8.47 13.37
N ALA A 59 -15.26 -7.36 13.78
CA ALA A 59 -14.34 -6.64 12.91
C ALA A 59 -13.04 -7.42 12.71
N ARG A 60 -12.38 -7.20 11.57
CA ARG A 60 -11.09 -7.83 11.26
C ARG A 60 -9.98 -6.85 11.53
N VAL A 61 -8.96 -7.30 12.26
CA VAL A 61 -7.84 -6.45 12.66
C VAL A 61 -6.53 -7.14 12.27
N VAL A 62 -5.64 -6.39 11.62
CA VAL A 62 -4.25 -6.80 11.43
C VAL A 62 -3.36 -6.11 12.47
N ILE A 63 -2.48 -6.89 13.08
CA ILE A 63 -1.51 -6.44 14.08
C ILE A 63 -0.13 -6.35 13.42
N LEU A 64 0.43 -5.15 13.43
CA LEU A 64 1.79 -4.87 12.99
C LEU A 64 2.67 -4.56 14.20
N ALA A 65 3.87 -5.12 14.27
CA ALA A 65 4.80 -4.85 15.36
C ALA A 65 6.24 -4.89 14.85
N PRO A 66 7.16 -4.11 15.44
CA PRO A 66 8.58 -4.20 15.15
C PRO A 66 9.14 -5.55 15.63
N ASP A 67 10.37 -5.85 15.23
CA ASP A 67 11.06 -7.08 15.69
C ASP A 67 11.47 -7.00 17.15
N LYS A 68 11.73 -5.78 17.63
CA LYS A 68 12.06 -5.48 19.02
C LYS A 68 11.17 -4.34 19.49
N GLY A 69 10.64 -4.48 20.70
CA GLY A 69 9.73 -3.52 21.30
C GLY A 69 8.40 -4.18 21.67
N ASP A 70 7.65 -3.46 22.49
CA ASP A 70 6.37 -3.88 23.05
C ASP A 70 5.19 -3.13 22.42
N LYS A 71 5.41 -2.23 21.45
CA LYS A 71 4.34 -1.48 20.81
C LYS A 71 3.82 -2.15 19.55
N ILE A 72 2.52 -2.05 19.33
CA ILE A 72 1.82 -2.57 18.16
C ILE A 72 1.00 -1.49 17.48
N LEU A 73 0.76 -1.67 16.17
CA LEU A 73 -0.21 -0.92 15.40
C LEU A 73 -1.38 -1.84 15.05
N ARG A 74 -2.60 -1.42 15.37
CA ARG A 74 -3.85 -2.08 14.99
C ARG A 74 -4.42 -1.39 13.76
N VAL A 75 -4.70 -2.16 12.71
CA VAL A 75 -5.38 -1.64 11.52
C VAL A 75 -6.63 -2.47 11.28
N TRP A 76 -7.79 -1.83 11.34
CA TRP A 76 -9.07 -2.43 10.98
C TRP A 76 -9.18 -2.56 9.47
N ILE A 77 -9.60 -3.74 9.01
CA ILE A 77 -9.66 -4.10 7.60
C ILE A 77 -10.97 -4.84 7.30
N GLY A 78 -11.32 -4.92 6.02
CA GLY A 78 -12.47 -5.70 5.56
C GLY A 78 -12.20 -7.21 5.60
N GLU A 79 -13.28 -7.98 5.48
CA GLU A 79 -13.23 -9.44 5.49
C GLU A 79 -12.41 -10.03 4.34
N ALA A 80 -12.59 -9.47 3.13
CA ALA A 80 -11.86 -9.92 1.95
C ALA A 80 -10.34 -9.71 2.10
N GLU A 81 -9.93 -8.56 2.62
CA GLU A 81 -8.52 -8.26 2.86
C GLU A 81 -7.94 -9.11 4.00
N ALA A 82 -8.72 -9.33 5.07
CA ALA A 82 -8.32 -10.21 6.16
C ALA A 82 -8.05 -11.63 5.68
N LEU A 83 -8.92 -12.19 4.82
CA LEU A 83 -8.72 -13.49 4.19
C LEU A 83 -7.44 -13.50 3.33
N ALA A 84 -7.23 -12.46 2.52
CA ALA A 84 -6.07 -12.37 1.63
C ALA A 84 -4.73 -12.29 2.36
N ILE A 85 -4.69 -11.63 3.53
CA ILE A 85 -3.51 -11.54 4.40
C ILE A 85 -3.33 -12.85 5.16
N ALA A 86 -4.39 -13.35 5.82
CA ALA A 86 -4.34 -14.56 6.64
C ALA A 86 -3.94 -15.79 5.82
N ALA A 87 -4.37 -15.90 4.56
CA ALA A 87 -3.98 -17.00 3.69
C ALA A 87 -2.45 -17.08 3.52
N VAL A 88 -1.80 -15.93 3.23
CA VAL A 88 -0.35 -15.87 3.03
C VAL A 88 0.41 -16.11 4.33
N LEU A 89 -0.03 -15.50 5.43
CA LEU A 89 0.59 -15.71 6.75
C LEU A 89 0.58 -17.17 7.18
N ASN A 90 -0.51 -17.89 6.89
CA ASN A 90 -0.68 -19.29 7.26
C ASN A 90 -0.18 -20.28 6.19
N GLY A 91 0.42 -19.79 5.10
CA GLY A 91 0.89 -20.64 4.00
C GLY A 91 -0.23 -21.40 3.27
N VAL A 92 -1.45 -20.86 3.28
CA VAL A 92 -2.61 -21.43 2.58
C VAL A 92 -2.59 -20.95 1.13
N SER A 93 -2.61 -21.89 0.19
CA SER A 93 -2.76 -21.63 -1.23
C SER A 93 -4.15 -22.03 -1.72
N PHE A 94 -4.67 -21.27 -2.68
CA PHE A 94 -5.93 -21.55 -3.36
C PHE A 94 -5.67 -22.12 -4.77
N PRO A 95 -6.59 -22.94 -5.32
CA PRO A 95 -6.41 -23.54 -6.66
C PRO A 95 -6.44 -22.51 -7.80
N ARG A 96 -7.03 -21.33 -7.56
CA ARG A 96 -7.04 -20.19 -8.48
C ARG A 96 -6.46 -18.98 -7.76
N PRO A 97 -5.72 -18.10 -8.46
CA PRO A 97 -5.12 -16.92 -7.85
C PRO A 97 -6.22 -15.98 -7.33
N MET A 98 -6.04 -15.48 -6.11
CA MET A 98 -6.83 -14.36 -5.59
C MET A 98 -6.38 -13.05 -6.23
N THR A 99 -7.14 -11.97 -5.98
CA THR A 99 -6.86 -10.64 -6.52
C THR A 99 -5.41 -10.17 -6.27
N HIS A 100 -4.91 -10.33 -5.04
CA HIS A 100 -3.53 -9.92 -4.71
C HIS A 100 -2.47 -10.87 -5.29
N ASP A 101 -2.80 -12.14 -5.55
CA ASP A 101 -1.90 -13.05 -6.28
C ASP A 101 -1.80 -12.62 -7.75
N LEU A 102 -2.96 -12.36 -8.38
CA LEU A 102 -3.04 -11.86 -9.75
C LEU A 102 -2.28 -10.54 -9.90
N LEU A 103 -2.49 -9.59 -8.99
CA LEU A 103 -1.80 -8.30 -9.02
C LEU A 103 -0.28 -8.47 -8.88
N TYR A 104 0.18 -9.33 -7.97
CA TYR A 104 1.61 -9.61 -7.81
C TYR A 104 2.21 -10.18 -9.10
N THR A 105 1.56 -11.19 -9.70
CA THR A 105 2.01 -11.77 -10.97
C THR A 105 1.96 -10.75 -12.11
N ALA A 106 0.95 -9.88 -12.16
CA ALA A 106 0.86 -8.83 -13.17
C ALA A 106 1.99 -7.81 -13.05
N ILE A 107 2.35 -7.40 -11.82
CA ILE A 107 3.50 -6.52 -11.57
C ILE A 107 4.79 -7.18 -12.09
N GLN A 108 5.01 -8.46 -11.77
CA GLN A 108 6.19 -9.20 -12.24
C GLN A 108 6.23 -9.34 -13.77
N ALA A 109 5.09 -9.67 -14.39
CA ALA A 109 4.98 -9.83 -15.84
C ALA A 109 5.28 -8.52 -16.60
N LEU A 110 5.02 -7.37 -15.97
CA LEU A 110 5.32 -6.05 -16.50
C LEU A 110 6.74 -5.57 -16.14
N GLY A 111 7.60 -6.44 -15.58
CA GLY A 111 8.98 -6.11 -15.20
C GLY A 111 9.11 -5.31 -13.91
N GLY A 112 8.05 -5.22 -13.11
CA GLY A 112 8.04 -4.55 -11.82
C GLY A 112 8.40 -5.48 -10.66
N GLN A 113 8.90 -4.89 -9.58
CA GLN A 113 9.11 -5.56 -8.30
C GLN A 113 8.51 -4.71 -7.19
N VAL A 114 7.85 -5.33 -6.22
CA VAL A 114 7.40 -4.64 -5.01
C VAL A 114 8.62 -4.39 -4.14
N GLU A 115 9.00 -3.13 -4.02
CA GLU A 115 10.21 -2.72 -3.30
C GLU A 115 9.96 -2.67 -1.80
N ARG A 116 8.90 -1.96 -1.39
CA ARG A 116 8.52 -1.75 0.00
C ARG A 116 7.10 -1.20 0.10
N VAL A 117 6.56 -1.26 1.31
CA VAL A 117 5.33 -0.57 1.69
C VAL A 117 5.63 0.36 2.85
N VAL A 118 5.08 1.56 2.82
CA VAL A 118 5.14 2.50 3.95
C VAL A 118 3.72 2.90 4.33
N ILE A 119 3.31 2.67 5.58
CA ILE A 119 2.08 3.25 6.12
C ILE A 119 2.42 4.68 6.54
N THR A 120 1.84 5.64 5.83
CA THR A 120 2.34 7.02 5.79
C THR A 120 1.61 7.96 6.72
N ASP A 121 0.29 7.79 6.86
CA ASP A 121 -0.55 8.76 7.56
C ASP A 121 -1.80 8.11 8.19
N LEU A 122 -2.41 8.84 9.13
CA LEU A 122 -3.71 8.59 9.73
C LEU A 122 -4.51 9.90 9.71
N ARG A 123 -5.63 9.93 8.99
CA ARG A 123 -6.55 11.09 8.90
C ARG A 123 -7.96 10.60 9.08
N ASP A 124 -8.74 11.23 9.95
CA ASP A 124 -10.14 10.87 10.20
C ASP A 124 -10.32 9.36 10.43
N ASN A 125 -9.46 8.80 11.28
CA ASN A 125 -9.41 7.37 11.60
C ASN A 125 -9.14 6.42 10.39
N THR A 126 -8.64 6.96 9.29
CA THR A 126 -8.29 6.23 8.06
C THR A 126 -6.79 6.26 7.83
N PHE A 127 -6.17 5.08 7.79
CA PHE A 127 -4.75 4.93 7.47
C PHE A 127 -4.50 4.99 5.96
N TYR A 128 -3.38 5.59 5.59
CA TYR A 128 -2.88 5.70 4.21
C TYR A 128 -1.57 4.94 4.07
N ALA A 129 -1.30 4.38 2.90
CA ALA A 129 -0.05 3.72 2.60
C ALA A 129 0.46 4.04 1.20
N THR A 130 1.77 3.99 1.05
CA THR A 130 2.46 4.08 -0.24
C THR A 130 3.10 2.75 -0.55
N LEU A 131 2.72 2.18 -1.69
CA LEU A 131 3.38 1.05 -2.31
C LEU A 131 4.49 1.57 -3.24
N THR A 132 5.74 1.22 -2.97
CA THR A 132 6.85 1.52 -3.86
C THR A 132 7.11 0.32 -4.76
N LEU A 133 7.07 0.52 -6.08
CA LEU A 133 7.49 -0.45 -7.08
C LEU A 133 8.84 -0.05 -7.67
N ARG A 134 9.76 -1.00 -7.80
CA ARG A 134 10.96 -0.86 -8.63
C ARG A 134 10.65 -1.31 -10.04
N THR A 135 10.99 -0.48 -11.02
CA THR A 135 10.84 -0.76 -12.45
C THR A 135 12.13 -0.42 -13.18
N GLU A 136 12.24 -0.79 -14.45
CA GLU A 136 13.36 -0.35 -15.31
C GLU A 136 13.49 1.18 -15.39
N LYS A 137 12.38 1.91 -15.25
CA LYS A 137 12.32 3.38 -15.26
C LYS A 137 12.54 3.99 -13.88
N GLY A 138 13.05 3.22 -12.92
CA GLY A 138 13.27 3.62 -11.53
C GLY A 138 12.09 3.31 -10.61
N LEU A 139 12.08 3.96 -9.45
CA LEU A 139 11.05 3.79 -8.43
C LEU A 139 9.75 4.49 -8.83
N LYS A 140 8.63 3.84 -8.54
CA LYS A 140 7.27 4.37 -8.69
C LYS A 140 6.54 4.23 -7.38
N GLU A 141 5.94 5.32 -6.92
CA GLU A 141 5.13 5.35 -5.71
C GLU A 141 3.66 5.36 -6.11
N ILE A 142 2.88 4.52 -5.44
CA ILE A 142 1.45 4.33 -5.69
C ILE A 142 0.74 4.50 -4.36
N ASP A 143 -0.24 5.40 -4.32
CA ASP A 143 -1.16 5.51 -3.19
C ASP A 143 -2.03 4.25 -3.10
N ALA A 144 -2.14 3.69 -1.90
CA ALA A 144 -2.86 2.46 -1.66
C ALA A 144 -3.37 2.38 -0.22
N ARG A 145 -4.44 1.59 -0.02
CA ARG A 145 -4.88 1.23 1.33
C ARG A 145 -3.81 0.36 2.01
N PRO A 146 -3.61 0.50 3.33
CA PRO A 146 -2.68 -0.36 4.07
C PRO A 146 -3.00 -1.85 3.91
N SER A 147 -4.27 -2.24 3.93
CA SER A 147 -4.70 -3.63 3.80
C SER A 147 -4.22 -4.29 2.49
N ASP A 148 -4.41 -3.61 1.36
CA ASP A 148 -3.97 -4.08 0.04
C ASP A 148 -2.44 -4.13 -0.05
N SER A 149 -1.79 -3.09 0.47
CA SER A 149 -0.34 -2.96 0.46
C SER A 149 0.32 -4.07 1.29
N ILE A 150 -0.20 -4.35 2.49
CA ILE A 150 0.26 -5.44 3.35
C ILE A 150 0.08 -6.79 2.67
N ALA A 151 -1.09 -7.05 2.08
CA ALA A 151 -1.37 -8.31 1.38
C ALA A 151 -0.40 -8.55 0.21
N LEU A 152 0.00 -7.49 -0.50
CA LEU A 152 0.96 -7.55 -1.60
C LEU A 152 2.40 -7.69 -1.09
N ALA A 153 2.77 -6.95 -0.03
CA ALA A 153 4.10 -7.01 0.58
C ALA A 153 4.42 -8.41 1.11
N LEU A 154 3.46 -9.07 1.76
CA LEU A 154 3.63 -10.45 2.25
C LEU A 154 3.89 -11.44 1.11
N ARG A 155 3.20 -11.30 -0.02
CA ARG A 155 3.39 -12.15 -1.22
C ARG A 155 4.75 -11.91 -1.85
N ALA A 156 5.14 -10.65 -1.96
CA ALA A 156 6.42 -10.24 -2.52
C ALA A 156 7.61 -10.43 -1.57
N LYS A 157 7.35 -10.73 -0.29
CA LYS A 157 8.33 -10.69 0.81
C LYS A 157 9.04 -9.33 0.91
N ALA A 158 8.31 -8.26 0.62
CA ALA A 158 8.80 -6.89 0.71
C ALA A 158 8.65 -6.35 2.13
N PRO A 159 9.58 -5.49 2.59
CA PRO A 159 9.52 -4.87 3.91
C PRO A 159 8.36 -3.88 4.02
N ILE A 160 7.79 -3.79 5.24
CA ILE A 160 6.71 -2.88 5.61
C ILE A 160 7.25 -1.91 6.65
N PHE A 161 6.99 -0.61 6.45
CA PHE A 161 7.47 0.46 7.31
C PHE A 161 6.36 1.37 7.81
N LEU A 162 6.60 2.05 8.92
CA LEU A 162 5.74 3.10 9.48
C LEU A 162 6.49 4.43 9.51
N THR A 163 5.84 5.51 9.12
CA THR A 163 6.37 6.88 9.34
C THR A 163 6.32 7.24 10.82
N PRO A 164 7.12 8.23 11.29
CA PRO A 164 7.05 8.72 12.67
C PRO A 164 5.64 9.12 13.11
N LYS A 165 4.86 9.69 12.19
CA LYS A 165 3.46 10.08 12.44
C LYS A 165 2.59 8.87 12.80
N VAL A 166 2.77 7.75 12.11
CA VAL A 166 2.04 6.51 12.38
C VAL A 166 2.63 5.78 13.60
N GLN A 167 3.94 5.86 13.82
CA GLN A 167 4.58 5.32 15.03
C GLN A 167 4.02 5.94 16.31
N ALA A 168 3.68 7.24 16.28
CA ALA A 168 3.14 7.97 17.42
C ALA A 168 1.79 7.45 17.92
N VAL A 169 1.02 6.74 17.08
CA VAL A 169 -0.28 6.14 17.45
C VAL A 169 -0.19 4.65 17.78
N MET A 170 1.03 4.09 17.85
CA MET A 170 1.23 2.72 18.30
C MET A 170 0.98 2.59 19.80
N GLU A 171 0.34 1.50 20.19
CA GLU A 171 -0.08 1.22 21.56
C GLU A 171 0.78 0.10 22.17
N PRO A 172 1.04 0.10 23.49
CA PRO A 172 1.67 -1.03 24.16
C PRO A 172 0.86 -2.31 23.96
N MET A 173 1.56 -3.42 23.79
CA MET A 173 1.01 -4.76 23.82
C MET A 173 0.67 -5.09 25.27
N THR A 174 -0.60 -4.96 25.65
CA THR A 174 -1.06 -5.29 27.01
C THR A 174 -0.89 -6.79 27.30
N GLU A 175 -0.10 -7.11 28.32
CA GLU A 175 0.02 -8.46 28.88
C GLU A 175 -1.36 -8.94 29.36
N GLY A 176 -1.84 -10.06 28.80
CA GLY A 176 -3.05 -10.74 29.25
C GLY A 176 -4.25 -10.70 28.30
N GLU A 177 -4.24 -9.86 27.26
CA GLU A 177 -5.12 -10.09 26.12
C GLU A 177 -4.43 -11.09 25.18
N PRO A 178 -4.90 -12.35 25.10
CA PRO A 178 -4.35 -13.25 24.11
C PRO A 178 -4.56 -12.62 22.74
N LEU A 179 -3.50 -12.48 21.96
CA LEU A 179 -3.64 -12.34 20.52
C LEU A 179 -4.60 -13.46 20.09
N PRO A 180 -5.82 -13.18 19.59
CA PRO A 180 -6.85 -14.20 19.48
C PRO A 180 -6.40 -15.29 18.52
N THR A 181 -6.08 -16.46 19.07
CA THR A 181 -5.37 -17.50 18.33
C THR A 181 -6.18 -17.92 17.11
N ALA A 182 -5.47 -18.18 16.00
CA ALA A 182 -6.09 -18.72 14.78
C ALA A 182 -6.97 -19.94 15.16
N PRO A 183 -8.17 -20.10 14.56
CA PRO A 183 -9.08 -21.16 14.94
C PRO A 183 -8.36 -22.51 14.86
N SER A 184 -8.45 -23.29 15.94
CA SER A 184 -7.75 -24.56 16.05
C SER A 184 -8.07 -25.46 14.84
N ARG A 185 -7.09 -26.26 14.40
CA ARG A 185 -7.24 -27.26 13.30
C ARG A 185 -8.44 -28.20 13.46
N ARG A 186 -9.04 -28.27 14.65
CA ARG A 186 -10.25 -29.04 14.97
C ARG A 186 -11.54 -28.41 14.41
N GLN A 187 -11.61 -27.08 14.30
CA GLN A 187 -12.77 -26.35 13.76
C GLN A 187 -12.81 -26.33 12.23
N GLN A 188 -11.69 -26.55 11.54
CA GLN A 188 -11.63 -26.60 10.06
C GLN A 188 -12.09 -27.95 9.47
N ARG A 189 -12.24 -29.01 10.30
CA ARG A 189 -12.72 -30.32 9.85
C ARG A 189 -14.25 -30.44 9.78
N GLY A 190 -14.99 -29.45 10.28
CA GLY A 190 -16.46 -29.43 10.28
C GLY A 190 -17.11 -28.95 8.98
N VAL A 191 -16.34 -28.43 8.02
CA VAL A 191 -16.85 -27.90 6.74
C VAL A 191 -16.49 -28.82 5.57
N ARG A 192 -16.75 -30.12 5.76
CA ARG A 192 -16.93 -31.07 4.66
C ARG A 192 -18.21 -31.84 4.94
N ALA A 193 -19.31 -31.29 4.42
CA ALA A 193 -20.52 -32.01 4.06
C ALA A 193 -20.77 -31.72 2.59
#